data_AF-A0A7W1DLD3-F1
#
_entry.id   AF-A0A7W1DLD3-F1
#
_cell.length_a   1.000
_cell.length_b   1.000
_cell.length_c   1.000
_cell.angle_alpha   90.00
_cell.angle_beta   90.00
_cell.angle_gamma   90.00
#
_symmetry.space_group_name_H-M   'P 1'
#
loop_
_entity.id
_entity.type
_entity.pdbx_description
1 polymer ?
#
loop_
_entity_poly.entity_id
_entity_poly.type
_entity_poly.pdbx_seq_one_letter_code
_entity_poly.pdbx_strand_id
1 'polypeptide(L)'
;MAQRECYHCKQLVDESDDTHDCWTTTETALTADLSEDLREAWERLRESAAEFGEQRIYASHNSIMFSRKTCYFFVRPKKSFLEVCVFLARAERSPPVRRVAPSSKTKFYHVIQVRHRDEVEAPLTEWLQEAYDLAGAPPAPKSAAKKARAKAPMKATAKAKGAVAKRKTKSKRS
;
A
#
# COMPACT_ATOMS: atom_id res chain seq x y z
N MET A 1 -1.60 39.02 -24.37
CA MET A 1 -2.20 38.07 -23.40
C MET A 1 -1.04 37.49 -22.62
N ALA A 2 -1.01 37.65 -21.29
CA ALA A 2 0.05 37.04 -20.49
C ALA A 2 -0.23 35.53 -20.43
N GLN A 3 0.79 34.72 -20.68
CA GLN A 3 0.71 33.26 -20.61
C GLN A 3 1.56 32.83 -19.42
N ARG A 4 1.00 31.96 -18.56
CA ARG A 4 1.73 31.33 -17.46
C ARG A 4 2.02 29.88 -17.79
N GLU A 5 3.18 29.38 -17.38
CA GLU A 5 3.44 27.94 -17.43
C GLU A 5 2.67 27.25 -16.30
N CYS A 6 1.82 26.28 -16.66
CA CYS A 6 1.18 25.44 -15.66
C CYS A 6 2.26 24.68 -14.89
N TYR A 7 2.27 24.84 -13.56
CA TYR A 7 3.26 24.21 -12.69
C TYR A 7 3.25 22.67 -12.78
N HIS A 8 2.10 22.08 -13.12
CA HIS A 8 1.86 20.63 -13.15
C HIS A 8 2.16 19.99 -14.51
N CYS A 9 1.51 20.45 -15.59
CA CYS A 9 1.64 19.83 -16.92
C CYS A 9 2.62 20.55 -17.86
N LYS A 10 3.24 21.66 -17.41
CA LYS A 10 4.23 22.43 -18.18
C LYS A 10 3.72 23.02 -19.50
N GLN A 11 2.41 23.03 -19.70
CA GLN A 11 1.77 23.70 -20.83
C GLN A 11 1.69 25.21 -20.57
N LEU A 12 1.81 26.00 -21.64
CA LEU A 12 1.54 27.44 -21.59
C LEU A 12 0.03 27.64 -21.59
N VAL A 13 -0.49 28.27 -20.52
CA VAL A 13 -1.91 28.53 -20.35
C VAL A 13 -2.13 30.03 -20.26
N ASP A 14 -3.23 30.52 -20.80
CA ASP A 14 -3.59 31.92 -20.67
C ASP A 14 -3.79 32.29 -19.20
N GLU A 15 -3.21 33.42 -18.78
CA GLU A 15 -3.26 33.88 -17.39
C GLU A 15 -4.69 34.26 -16.96
N SER A 16 -5.57 34.54 -17.93
CA SER A 16 -7.00 34.78 -17.72
C SER A 16 -7.86 33.51 -17.71
N ASP A 17 -7.27 32.33 -17.97
CA ASP A 17 -7.98 31.07 -17.93
C ASP A 17 -7.83 30.40 -16.55
N ASP A 18 -8.73 30.76 -15.64
CA ASP A 18 -8.86 30.16 -14.32
C ASP A 18 -9.46 28.73 -14.36
N THR A 19 -9.86 28.24 -15.55
CA THR A 19 -10.49 26.93 -15.71
C THR A 19 -9.52 25.81 -16.08
N HIS A 20 -8.23 26.12 -16.22
CA HIS A 20 -7.20 25.12 -16.53
C HIS A 20 -7.05 24.08 -15.41
N ASP A 21 -7.86 23.02 -15.50
CA ASP A 21 -7.81 21.84 -14.64
C ASP A 21 -6.96 20.72 -15.27
N CYS A 22 -5.64 20.91 -15.24
CA CYS A 22 -4.67 19.87 -15.60
C CYS A 22 -4.64 18.67 -14.64
N TRP A 23 -5.40 18.72 -13.54
CA TRP A 23 -5.44 17.66 -12.55
C TRP A 23 -6.42 16.54 -12.94
N THR A 24 -7.32 16.78 -13.90
CA THR A 24 -8.27 15.78 -14.42
C THR A 24 -7.61 14.87 -15.46
N THR A 25 -7.08 13.75 -14.98
CA THR A 25 -6.72 12.63 -15.87
C THR A 25 -7.91 11.70 -16.04
N THR A 26 -8.01 11.03 -17.19
CA THR A 26 -9.05 10.03 -17.45
C THR A 26 -8.45 8.63 -17.47
N GLU A 27 -9.30 7.62 -17.28
CA GLU A 27 -8.90 6.23 -17.44
C GLU A 27 -8.28 5.97 -18.82
N THR A 28 -8.90 6.53 -19.87
CA THR A 28 -8.41 6.46 -21.25
C THR A 28 -7.04 7.10 -21.40
N ALA A 29 -6.83 8.30 -20.84
CA ALA A 29 -5.53 8.98 -20.91
C ALA A 29 -4.41 8.16 -20.23
N LEU A 30 -4.72 7.48 -19.12
CA LEU A 30 -3.75 6.65 -18.40
C LEU A 30 -3.43 5.32 -19.11
N THR A 31 -4.27 4.89 -20.05
CA THR A 31 -4.16 3.58 -20.71
C THR A 31 -3.86 3.68 -22.21
N ALA A 32 -3.88 4.88 -22.78
CA ALA A 32 -3.69 5.12 -24.22
C ALA A 32 -2.36 4.62 -24.78
N ASP A 33 -1.27 4.79 -24.02
CA ASP A 33 0.09 4.44 -24.44
C ASP A 33 0.54 3.05 -23.98
N LEU A 34 -0.38 2.20 -23.50
CA LEU A 34 -0.04 0.84 -23.11
C LEU A 34 0.25 -0.04 -24.33
N SER A 35 1.21 -0.96 -24.18
CA SER A 35 1.36 -2.05 -25.15
C SER A 35 0.10 -2.91 -25.16
N GLU A 36 -0.12 -3.64 -26.25
CA GLU A 36 -1.28 -4.52 -26.42
C GLU A 36 -1.46 -5.48 -25.25
N ASP A 37 -0.40 -6.18 -24.84
CA ASP A 37 -0.40 -7.07 -23.66
C ASP A 37 -0.89 -6.38 -22.38
N LEU A 38 -0.44 -5.14 -22.13
CA LEU A 38 -0.82 -4.39 -20.94
C LEU A 38 -2.23 -3.85 -21.03
N ARG A 39 -2.69 -3.52 -22.24
CA ARG A 39 -4.08 -3.10 -22.48
C ARG A 39 -5.04 -4.27 -22.27
N GLU A 40 -4.73 -5.45 -22.77
CA GLU A 40 -5.52 -6.66 -22.52
C GLU A 40 -5.54 -7.04 -21.04
N ALA A 41 -4.40 -6.95 -20.35
CA ALA A 41 -4.33 -7.15 -18.91
C ALA A 41 -5.18 -6.11 -18.14
N TRP A 42 -5.16 -4.86 -18.58
CA TRP A 42 -5.99 -3.80 -18.01
C TRP A 42 -7.49 -4.08 -18.22
N GLU A 43 -7.89 -4.46 -19.43
CA GLU A 43 -9.26 -4.80 -19.76
C GLU A 43 -9.75 -5.98 -18.91
N ARG A 44 -8.94 -7.03 -18.77
CA ARG A 44 -9.26 -8.18 -17.92
C ARG A 44 -9.41 -7.82 -16.44
N LEU A 45 -8.58 -6.91 -15.93
CA LEU A 45 -8.73 -6.38 -14.56
C LEU A 45 -10.04 -5.62 -14.40
N ARG A 46 -10.39 -4.79 -15.39
CA ARG A 46 -11.63 -4.01 -15.38
C ARG A 46 -12.87 -4.91 -15.44
N GLU A 47 -12.87 -5.91 -16.32
CA GLU A 47 -13.93 -6.91 -16.44
C GLU A 47 -14.12 -7.66 -15.12
N SER A 48 -13.04 -8.21 -14.55
CA SER A 48 -13.07 -8.91 -13.27
C SER A 48 -13.65 -8.02 -12.17
N ALA A 49 -13.23 -6.76 -12.11
CA ALA A 49 -13.74 -5.81 -11.11
C ALA A 49 -15.22 -5.48 -11.33
N ALA A 50 -15.70 -5.44 -12.58
CA ALA A 50 -17.10 -5.15 -12.90
C ALA A 50 -18.04 -6.27 -12.43
N GLU A 51 -17.57 -7.52 -12.42
CA GLU A 51 -18.34 -8.68 -11.94
C GLU A 51 -18.67 -8.62 -10.44
N PHE A 52 -17.88 -7.89 -9.63
CA PHE A 52 -18.10 -7.81 -8.18
C PHE A 52 -19.33 -6.96 -7.80
N GLY A 53 -19.80 -6.08 -8.69
CA GLY A 53 -20.99 -5.25 -8.50
C GLY A 53 -20.69 -3.75 -8.34
N GLU A 54 -21.56 -3.03 -7.62
CA GLU A 54 -21.51 -1.55 -7.56
C GLU A 54 -20.18 -1.02 -6.98
N GLN A 55 -19.55 -0.13 -7.73
CA GLN A 55 -18.30 0.54 -7.39
C GLN A 55 -18.14 1.84 -8.16
N ARG A 56 -17.22 2.68 -7.68
CA ARG A 56 -16.81 3.93 -8.30
C ARG A 56 -15.37 3.80 -8.78
N ILE A 57 -15.14 4.24 -10.00
CA ILE A 57 -13.82 4.28 -10.63
C ILE A 57 -13.39 5.75 -10.71
N TYR A 58 -12.21 6.04 -10.19
CA TYR A 58 -11.60 7.37 -10.22
C TYR A 58 -10.25 7.29 -10.93
N ALA A 59 -9.93 8.27 -11.77
CA ALA A 59 -8.60 8.43 -12.32
C ALA A 59 -7.96 9.66 -11.66
N SER A 60 -6.75 9.51 -11.15
CA SER A 60 -6.01 10.61 -10.51
C SER A 60 -4.51 10.44 -10.71
N HIS A 61 -3.84 11.52 -11.14
CA HIS A 61 -2.40 11.53 -11.44
C HIS A 61 -2.00 10.41 -12.39
N ASN A 62 -1.55 9.29 -11.83
CA ASN A 62 -0.99 8.12 -12.52
C ASN A 62 -1.65 6.84 -12.00
N SER A 63 -2.87 6.91 -11.46
CA SER A 63 -3.56 5.80 -10.82
C SER A 63 -5.04 5.77 -11.18
N ILE A 64 -5.54 4.57 -11.45
CA ILE A 64 -6.96 4.29 -11.63
C ILE A 64 -7.43 3.52 -10.39
N MET A 65 -8.34 4.11 -9.63
CA MET A 65 -8.76 3.64 -8.31
C MET A 65 -10.16 3.06 -8.36
N PHE A 66 -10.32 1.88 -7.79
CA PHE A 66 -11.61 1.21 -7.64
C PHE A 66 -12.02 1.29 -6.17
N SER A 67 -13.25 1.75 -5.95
CA SER A 67 -13.72 2.08 -4.61
C SER A 67 -15.19 1.78 -4.42
N ARG A 68 -15.56 1.45 -3.19
CA ARG A 68 -16.97 1.40 -2.75
C ARG A 68 -17.20 2.54 -1.76
N LYS A 69 -17.34 2.20 -0.47
CA LYS A 69 -17.22 3.16 0.63
C LYS A 69 -15.77 3.61 0.82
N THR A 70 -14.82 2.72 0.53
CA THR A 70 -13.38 2.98 0.55
C THR A 70 -12.70 2.41 -0.68
N CYS A 71 -11.52 2.92 -1.04
CA CYS A 71 -10.68 2.32 -2.09
C CYS A 71 -10.26 0.90 -1.67
N TYR A 72 -10.34 -0.05 -2.59
CA TYR A 72 -10.04 -1.45 -2.32
C TYR A 72 -8.93 -2.02 -3.21
N PHE A 73 -8.80 -1.50 -4.43
CA PHE A 73 -7.56 -1.61 -5.18
C PHE A 73 -7.38 -0.41 -6.12
N PHE A 74 -6.17 -0.23 -6.62
CA PHE A 74 -5.89 0.71 -7.70
C PHE A 74 -4.78 0.15 -8.61
N VAL A 75 -4.77 0.62 -9.84
CA VAL A 75 -3.78 0.25 -10.86
C VAL A 75 -2.98 1.49 -11.23
N ARG A 76 -1.65 1.34 -11.30
CA ARG A 76 -0.77 2.34 -11.90
C ARG A 76 -0.16 1.78 -13.16
N PRO A 77 -0.58 2.26 -14.34
CA PRO A 77 0.05 1.86 -15.58
C PRO A 77 1.53 2.27 -15.57
N LYS A 78 2.43 1.32 -15.87
CA LYS A 78 3.86 1.57 -16.12
C LYS A 78 4.18 1.13 -17.54
N LYS A 79 5.36 1.52 -18.01
CA LYS A 79 5.83 1.21 -19.37
C LYS A 79 5.93 -0.29 -19.67
N SER A 80 6.12 -1.15 -18.67
CA SER A 80 6.39 -2.59 -18.87
C SER A 80 5.56 -3.53 -17.99
N PHE A 81 4.68 -2.99 -17.15
CA PHE A 81 3.77 -3.76 -16.29
C PHE A 81 2.67 -2.82 -15.74
N LEU A 82 1.56 -3.40 -15.30
CA LEU A 82 0.57 -2.75 -14.47
C LEU A 82 0.93 -2.98 -13.00
N GLU A 83 1.12 -1.91 -12.24
CA GLU A 83 1.28 -2.00 -10.78
C GLU A 83 -0.10 -2.05 -10.14
N VAL A 84 -0.52 -3.25 -9.73
CA VAL A 84 -1.80 -3.48 -9.05
C VAL A 84 -1.55 -3.42 -7.55
N CYS A 85 -2.23 -2.50 -6.87
CA CYS A 85 -2.20 -2.38 -5.43
C CYS A 85 -3.54 -2.77 -4.83
N VAL A 86 -3.60 -3.87 -4.08
CA VAL A 86 -4.82 -4.37 -3.42
C VAL A 86 -4.73 -4.22 -1.91
N PHE A 87 -5.86 -3.96 -1.24
CA PHE A 87 -5.93 -3.81 0.21
C PHE A 87 -6.64 -4.99 0.88
N LEU A 88 -5.90 -5.80 1.64
CA LEU A 88 -6.43 -6.98 2.34
C LEU A 88 -6.40 -6.78 3.86
N ALA A 89 -7.22 -7.55 4.59
CA ALA A 89 -7.23 -7.56 6.06
C ALA A 89 -6.04 -8.34 6.66
N ARG A 90 -5.36 -9.15 5.84
CA ARG A 90 -4.25 -10.03 6.23
C ARG A 90 -2.99 -9.73 5.42
N ALA A 91 -1.83 -10.05 5.99
CA ALA A 91 -0.56 -9.97 5.28
C ALA A 91 -0.34 -11.21 4.41
N GLU A 92 -0.84 -11.21 3.18
CA GLU A 92 -0.56 -12.25 2.18
C GLU A 92 0.85 -12.14 1.57
N ARG A 93 1.63 -13.22 1.61
CA ARG A 93 3.00 -13.30 1.06
C ARG A 93 3.11 -14.49 0.11
N SER A 94 2.79 -14.25 -1.14
CA SER A 94 2.82 -15.24 -2.22
C SER A 94 3.78 -14.81 -3.33
N PRO A 95 4.22 -15.72 -4.22
CA PRO A 95 5.14 -15.39 -5.31
C PRO A 95 4.78 -14.17 -6.18
N PRO A 96 3.50 -13.92 -6.56
CA PRO A 96 3.15 -12.73 -7.34
C PRO A 96 3.22 -11.41 -6.55
N VAL A 97 3.23 -11.46 -5.21
CA VAL A 97 3.26 -10.28 -4.34
C VAL A 97 4.70 -9.80 -4.17
N ARG A 98 4.99 -8.61 -4.72
CA ARG A 98 6.32 -7.98 -4.65
C ARG A 98 6.57 -7.26 -3.33
N ARG A 99 5.52 -6.71 -2.73
CA ARG A 99 5.62 -5.93 -1.49
C ARG A 99 4.33 -6.03 -0.69
N VAL A 100 4.49 -6.15 0.62
CA VAL A 100 3.40 -6.11 1.59
C VAL A 100 3.78 -5.11 2.67
N ALA A 101 2.88 -4.20 3.01
CA ALA A 101 3.07 -3.37 4.19
C ALA A 101 1.73 -2.91 4.76
N PRO A 102 1.69 -2.53 6.06
CA PRO A 102 0.48 -1.98 6.65
C PRO A 102 0.10 -0.66 5.96
N SER A 103 -1.15 -0.56 5.52
CA SER A 103 -1.76 0.69 5.06
C SER A 103 -2.51 1.40 6.19
N SER A 104 -3.06 0.63 7.13
CA SER A 104 -3.75 1.13 8.31
C SER A 104 -3.59 0.17 9.48
N LYS A 105 -4.33 0.39 10.58
CA LYS A 105 -4.38 -0.55 11.71
C LYS A 105 -4.99 -1.91 11.34
N THR A 106 -5.79 -1.96 10.27
CA THR A 106 -6.60 -3.14 9.90
C THR A 106 -6.39 -3.59 8.46
N LYS A 107 -5.60 -2.87 7.67
CA LYS A 107 -5.38 -3.17 6.25
C LYS A 107 -3.89 -3.22 5.94
N PHE A 108 -3.54 -4.18 5.09
CA PHE A 108 -2.25 -4.26 4.42
C PHE A 108 -2.47 -3.92 2.96
N TYR A 109 -1.52 -3.20 2.36
CA TYR A 109 -1.48 -3.06 0.90
C TYR A 109 -0.46 -4.04 0.33
N HIS A 110 -0.82 -4.59 -0.82
CA HIS A 110 -0.06 -5.58 -1.54
C HIS A 110 0.21 -5.04 -2.93
N VAL A 111 1.48 -5.02 -3.33
CA VAL A 111 1.89 -4.59 -4.66
C VAL A 111 2.17 -5.81 -5.52
N ILE A 112 1.46 -5.92 -6.63
CA ILE A 112 1.55 -7.00 -7.61
C ILE A 112 1.87 -6.35 -8.96
N GLN A 113 2.70 -7.01 -9.76
CA GLN A 113 3.01 -6.57 -11.12
C GLN A 113 2.34 -7.52 -12.09
N VAL A 114 1.47 -6.99 -12.94
CA VAL A 114 0.77 -7.74 -13.98
C VAL A 114 1.35 -7.34 -15.33
N ARG A 115 1.73 -8.31 -16.16
CA ARG A 115 2.32 -8.07 -17.49
C ARG A 115 1.46 -8.56 -18.64
N HIS A 116 0.71 -9.64 -18.40
CA HIS A 116 -0.12 -10.28 -19.41
C HIS A 116 -1.51 -10.55 -18.86
N ARG A 117 -2.47 -10.68 -19.77
CA ARG A 117 -3.86 -11.02 -19.47
C ARG A 117 -4.00 -12.26 -18.58
N ASP A 118 -3.21 -13.30 -18.85
CA ASP A 118 -3.27 -14.59 -18.15
C ASP A 118 -2.81 -14.54 -16.69
N GLU A 119 -2.14 -13.45 -16.29
CA GLU A 119 -1.79 -13.21 -14.88
C GLU A 119 -2.98 -12.65 -14.07
N VAL A 120 -4.07 -12.25 -14.75
CA VAL A 120 -5.30 -11.74 -14.14
C VAL A 120 -6.28 -12.89 -13.91
N GLU A 121 -5.83 -13.87 -13.14
CA GLU A 121 -6.58 -15.05 -12.76
C GLU A 121 -6.38 -15.32 -11.25
N ALA A 122 -6.94 -16.40 -10.73
CA ALA A 122 -6.66 -16.81 -9.35
C ALA A 122 -5.14 -17.00 -9.17
N PRO A 123 -4.53 -16.51 -8.08
CA PRO A 123 -5.16 -15.98 -6.86
C PRO A 123 -5.47 -14.47 -6.87
N LEU A 124 -5.08 -13.72 -7.90
CA LEU A 124 -5.27 -12.26 -7.94
C LEU A 124 -6.75 -11.88 -7.89
N THR A 125 -7.59 -12.53 -8.68
CA THR A 125 -9.04 -12.26 -8.71
C THR A 125 -9.71 -12.54 -7.37
N GLU A 126 -9.28 -13.59 -6.66
CA GLU A 126 -9.77 -13.90 -5.31
C GLU A 126 -9.39 -12.81 -4.30
N TRP A 127 -8.18 -12.25 -4.38
CA TRP A 127 -7.78 -11.12 -3.54
C TRP A 127 -8.54 -9.84 -3.87
N LEU A 128 -8.86 -9.61 -5.15
CA LEU A 128 -9.68 -8.46 -5.56
C LEU A 128 -11.10 -8.58 -5.00
N GLN A 129 -11.70 -9.77 -5.04
CA GLN A 129 -12.99 -10.06 -4.40
C GLN A 129 -12.93 -9.86 -2.88
N GLU A 130 -11.91 -10.43 -2.19
CA GLU A 130 -11.70 -10.26 -0.74
C GLU A 130 -11.63 -8.76 -0.37
N ALA A 131 -10.90 -7.97 -1.16
CA ALA A 131 -10.77 -6.54 -0.98
C ALA A 131 -12.10 -5.79 -1.23
N TYR A 132 -12.86 -6.19 -2.25
CA TYR A 132 -14.17 -5.62 -2.57
C TYR A 132 -15.15 -5.77 -1.39
N ASP A 133 -15.22 -6.97 -0.83
CA ASP A 133 -16.07 -7.28 0.33
C ASP A 133 -15.66 -6.46 1.55
N LEU A 134 -14.34 -6.40 1.82
CA LEU A 134 -13.79 -5.60 2.91
C LEU A 134 -14.11 -4.10 2.78
N ALA A 135 -14.18 -3.58 1.56
CA ALA A 135 -14.46 -2.17 1.32
C ALA A 135 -15.95 -1.81 1.39
N GLY A 136 -16.85 -2.79 1.25
CA GLY A 136 -18.28 -2.64 1.47
C GLY A 136 -18.69 -2.80 2.95
N ALA A 137 -17.91 -3.54 3.72
CA ALA A 137 -18.20 -3.87 5.11
C ALA A 137 -18.33 -2.61 6.00
N PRO A 138 -19.27 -2.61 6.97
CA PRO A 138 -19.31 -1.56 7.99
C PRO A 138 -18.00 -1.57 8.81
N PRO A 139 -17.55 -0.40 9.32
CA PRO A 139 -16.33 -0.32 10.10
C PRO A 139 -16.44 -1.25 11.32
N ALA A 140 -15.43 -2.10 11.52
CA ALA A 140 -15.37 -2.97 12.69
C ALA A 140 -15.50 -2.12 13.98
N PRO A 141 -16.31 -2.55 14.96
CA PRO A 141 -16.43 -1.82 16.21
C PRO A 141 -15.04 -1.69 16.84
N LYS A 142 -14.69 -0.48 17.28
CA LYS A 142 -13.42 -0.22 17.98
C LYS A 142 -13.38 -1.14 19.20
N SER A 143 -12.59 -2.21 19.15
CA SER A 143 -12.32 -3.03 20.32
C SER A 143 -11.65 -2.10 21.34
N ALA A 144 -12.38 -1.74 22.40
CA ALA A 144 -11.80 -1.05 23.54
C ALA A 144 -10.68 -1.94 24.07
N ALA A 145 -9.44 -1.60 23.76
CA ALA A 145 -8.28 -2.32 24.24
C ALA A 145 -8.30 -2.27 25.77
N LYS A 146 -8.73 -3.36 26.43
CA LYS A 146 -8.54 -3.55 27.86
C LYS A 146 -7.04 -3.58 28.11
N LYS A 147 -6.50 -2.45 28.58
CA LYS A 147 -5.15 -2.36 29.15
C LYS A 147 -5.10 -3.17 30.45
N ALA A 148 -5.00 -4.49 30.36
CA ALA A 148 -4.54 -5.30 31.47
C ALA A 148 -3.00 -5.26 31.47
N ARG A 149 -2.44 -4.20 32.07
CA ARG A 149 -1.02 -4.18 32.46
C ARG A 149 -0.85 -5.19 33.61
N ALA A 150 -0.44 -6.41 33.30
CA ALA A 150 0.13 -7.30 34.32
C ALA A 150 1.48 -6.70 34.75
N LYS A 151 1.54 -6.17 35.97
CA LYS A 151 2.80 -5.74 36.61
C LYS A 151 3.58 -7.01 37.00
N ALA A 152 4.67 -7.31 36.30
CA ALA A 152 5.69 -8.21 36.83
C ALA A 152 6.59 -7.41 37.81
N PRO A 153 6.86 -7.88 39.04
CA PRO A 153 7.77 -7.20 39.93
C PRO A 153 9.23 -7.53 39.54
N MET A 154 9.96 -6.54 39.03
CA MET A 154 11.43 -6.58 38.98
C MET A 154 11.97 -6.54 40.42
N LYS A 155 12.54 -7.65 40.89
CA LYS A 155 13.39 -7.64 42.09
C LYS A 155 14.68 -6.89 41.77
N ALA A 156 14.85 -5.75 42.41
CA ALA A 156 16.12 -5.03 42.48
C ALA A 156 17.03 -5.70 43.52
N THR A 157 18.28 -5.95 43.16
CA THR A 157 19.38 -6.06 44.14
C THR A 157 20.52 -5.17 43.65
N ALA A 158 20.83 -4.18 44.47
CA ALA A 158 21.85 -3.17 44.26
C ALA A 158 23.00 -3.36 45.26
N LYS A 159 24.19 -2.86 44.85
CA LYS A 159 25.40 -2.52 45.64
C LYS A 159 26.27 -3.71 46.10
N ALA A 160 27.61 -3.61 46.16
CA ALA A 160 28.44 -2.44 46.45
C ALA A 160 29.87 -2.49 45.83
N LYS A 161 30.52 -1.33 45.85
CA LYS A 161 31.87 -0.96 45.39
C LYS A 161 32.96 -1.26 46.43
N GLY A 162 34.23 -1.31 45.99
CA GLY A 162 35.45 -1.06 46.79
C GLY A 162 36.55 -2.09 46.54
N ALA A 163 37.60 -1.84 45.74
CA ALA A 163 38.80 -1.04 45.99
C ALA A 163 39.95 -1.77 46.77
N VAL A 164 41.00 -2.11 46.02
CA VAL A 164 42.44 -1.82 46.26
C VAL A 164 43.30 -2.65 47.26
N ALA A 165 44.33 -3.28 46.67
CA ALA A 165 45.75 -3.45 47.07
C ALA A 165 46.29 -4.56 48.02
N LYS A 166 47.24 -5.31 47.44
CA LYS A 166 48.59 -5.74 47.91
C LYS A 166 48.74 -6.37 49.30
N ARG A 167 49.32 -7.59 49.35
CA ARG A 167 50.75 -7.84 49.67
C ARG A 167 51.16 -9.32 49.59
N LYS A 168 52.41 -9.53 49.16
CA LYS A 168 53.20 -10.76 49.24
C LYS A 168 53.39 -11.23 50.68
N THR A 169 53.43 -12.54 50.89
CA THR A 169 54.38 -13.21 51.81
C THR A 169 54.72 -14.61 51.32
N LYS A 170 55.94 -15.02 51.67
CA LYS A 170 56.77 -16.12 51.18
C LYS A 170 56.79 -17.25 52.23
N SER A 171 57.24 -18.45 51.84
CA SER A 171 57.69 -19.60 52.70
C SER A 171 56.58 -20.63 53.03
N LYS A 172 56.73 -21.97 53.00
CA LYS A 172 57.90 -22.89 52.97
C LYS A 172 57.40 -24.34 52.75
N ARG A 173 58.24 -25.21 52.15
CA ARG A 173 58.31 -26.70 52.25
C ARG A 173 57.12 -27.51 51.69
N SER A 174 57.31 -28.64 51.02
CA SER A 174 58.39 -29.64 51.07
C SER A 174 58.87 -30.04 49.68
#